data_AF-X1FLI1-F1
#
_entry.id   AF-X1FLI1-F1
#
_cell.length_a   1.000
_cell.length_b   1.000
_cell.length_c   1.000
_cell.angle_alpha   90.00
_cell.angle_beta   90.00
_cell.angle_gamma   90.00
#
_symmetry.space_group_name_H-M   'P 1'
#
loop_
_entity.id
_entity.type
_entity.pdbx_description
1 polymer ?
#
loop_
_entity_poly.entity_id
_entity_poly.type
_entity_poly.pdbx_seq_one_letter_code
_entity_poly.pdbx_strand_id
1 'polypeptide(L)'
;CYKTEDKIDWNAKTSHKFVKMVLDRGHESVIEHESISVKIICDRGVTHEIVRHRLVAYSQESTRYCNYKSGVTFVIPPWCLDIGEGEYNRHDLRNEHLSTTTIFWVKHMLNCEEVYIYLLSSGWSPQQARSVLPNSLKTEIVMTANIREWRHILKLRTSKATHPQMREIMIPLLKEFQECIGVVFDDIYESEEIVEI
;
A
#
# COMPACT_ATOMS: atom_id res chain seq x y z
N CYS A 1 31.55 1.14 -13.93
CA CYS A 1 31.49 0.32 -15.16
C CYS A 1 32.32 0.91 -16.32
N TYR A 2 32.20 2.21 -16.63
CA TYR A 2 32.81 2.80 -17.83
C TYR A 2 34.18 3.45 -17.64
N LYS A 3 34.67 3.60 -16.40
CA LYS A 3 35.90 4.35 -16.06
C LYS A 3 35.93 5.75 -16.72
N THR A 4 34.85 6.50 -16.50
CA THR A 4 34.62 7.85 -17.06
C THR A 4 34.55 8.90 -15.97
N GLU A 5 35.32 8.72 -14.90
CA GLU A 5 35.35 9.61 -13.74
C GLU A 5 35.77 11.04 -14.13
N ASP A 6 36.61 11.17 -15.17
CA ASP A 6 37.04 12.41 -15.80
C ASP A 6 35.90 13.21 -16.46
N LYS A 7 34.78 12.56 -16.77
CA LYS A 7 33.60 13.15 -17.41
C LYS A 7 32.49 13.52 -16.41
N ILE A 8 32.71 13.28 -15.12
CA ILE A 8 31.74 13.61 -14.08
C ILE A 8 31.80 15.12 -13.82
N ASP A 9 30.72 15.80 -14.14
CA ASP A 9 30.43 17.14 -13.65
C ASP A 9 29.38 17.01 -12.55
N TRP A 10 29.62 17.58 -11.37
CA TRP A 10 28.80 17.41 -10.16
C TRP A 10 27.53 18.28 -10.17
N ASN A 11 26.92 18.46 -11.33
CA ASN A 11 25.67 19.17 -11.50
C ASN A 11 24.51 18.21 -11.82
N ALA A 12 23.28 18.67 -11.57
CA ALA A 12 22.09 17.85 -11.80
C ALA A 12 21.89 17.50 -13.29
N LYS A 13 22.34 18.32 -14.24
CA LYS A 13 22.12 18.08 -15.67
C LYS A 13 22.91 16.87 -16.17
N THR A 14 24.14 16.69 -15.71
CA THR A 14 24.99 15.55 -16.07
C THR A 14 24.54 14.26 -15.42
N SER A 15 24.17 14.28 -14.13
CA SER A 15 23.61 13.10 -13.46
C SER A 15 22.29 12.66 -14.09
N HIS A 16 21.37 13.59 -14.39
CA HIS A 16 20.11 13.27 -15.08
C HIS A 16 20.32 12.62 -16.44
N LYS A 17 21.22 13.18 -17.27
CA LYS A 17 21.56 12.60 -18.58
C LYS A 17 22.13 11.19 -18.45
N PHE A 18 22.96 10.97 -17.44
CA PHE A 18 23.56 9.66 -17.20
C PHE A 18 22.51 8.63 -16.76
N VAL A 19 21.67 8.97 -15.78
CA VAL A 19 20.59 8.08 -15.29
C VAL A 19 19.62 7.75 -16.42
N LYS A 20 19.20 8.76 -17.20
CA LYS A 20 18.35 8.54 -18.37
C LYS A 20 18.98 7.60 -19.39
N MET A 21 20.26 7.80 -19.72
CA MET A 21 20.98 6.90 -20.64
C MET A 21 21.07 5.46 -20.11
N VAL A 22 21.27 5.28 -18.80
CA VAL A 22 21.28 3.96 -18.15
C VAL A 22 19.92 3.27 -18.30
N LEU A 23 18.82 4.00 -18.06
CA LEU A 23 17.45 3.47 -18.20
C LEU A 23 17.10 3.17 -19.65
N ASP A 24 17.36 4.09 -20.59
CA ASP A 24 17.08 3.93 -22.02
C ASP A 24 17.82 2.72 -22.63
N ARG A 25 18.98 2.34 -22.06
CA ARG A 25 19.76 1.15 -22.46
C ARG A 25 19.41 -0.12 -21.70
N GLY A 26 18.51 -0.07 -20.73
CA GLY A 26 18.15 -1.21 -19.89
C GLY A 26 19.25 -1.66 -18.92
N HIS A 27 20.22 -0.81 -18.61
CA HIS A 27 21.30 -1.11 -17.66
C HIS A 27 20.83 -0.93 -16.20
N GLU A 28 19.66 -1.49 -15.87
CA GLU A 28 18.94 -1.22 -14.63
C GLU A 28 19.65 -1.72 -13.36
N SER A 29 20.67 -2.58 -13.46
CA SER A 29 21.44 -2.99 -12.27
C SER A 29 22.12 -1.80 -11.58
N VAL A 30 22.41 -0.72 -12.31
CA VAL A 30 23.05 0.48 -11.75
C VAL A 30 22.17 1.18 -10.72
N ILE A 31 20.84 1.14 -10.88
CA ILE A 31 19.90 1.78 -9.95
C ILE A 31 19.55 0.87 -8.76
N GLU A 32 20.02 -0.38 -8.72
CA GLU A 32 19.84 -1.26 -7.56
C GLU A 32 20.66 -0.83 -6.33
N HIS A 33 21.65 0.06 -6.51
CA HIS A 33 22.54 0.52 -5.45
C HIS A 33 21.89 1.50 -4.47
N GLU A 34 20.75 2.08 -4.82
CA GLU A 34 20.01 3.00 -3.97
C GLU A 34 18.66 2.39 -3.56
N SER A 35 18.23 2.67 -2.34
CA SER A 35 17.01 2.11 -1.75
C SER A 35 16.13 3.17 -1.12
N ILE A 36 14.81 2.97 -1.22
CA ILE A 36 13.80 3.84 -0.61
C ILE A 36 12.96 3.00 0.35
N SER A 37 12.66 3.57 1.51
CA SER A 37 11.78 2.97 2.51
C SER A 37 10.50 3.76 2.63
N VAL A 38 9.35 3.08 2.53
CA VAL A 38 8.02 3.68 2.61
C VAL A 38 7.24 3.00 3.72
N LYS A 39 6.62 3.79 4.60
CA LYS A 39 5.61 3.29 5.54
C LYS A 39 4.24 3.37 4.87
N ILE A 40 3.60 2.22 4.71
CA ILE A 40 2.26 2.09 4.12
C ILE A 40 1.28 1.75 5.24
N ILE A 41 0.16 2.45 5.28
CA ILE A 41 -0.99 2.17 6.14
C ILE A 41 -2.11 1.69 5.22
N CYS A 42 -2.56 0.45 5.40
CA CYS A 42 -3.57 -0.17 4.53
C CYS A 42 -4.28 -1.32 5.24
N ASP A 43 -5.13 -2.07 4.52
CA ASP A 43 -5.78 -3.26 5.05
C ASP A 43 -4.87 -4.51 4.95
N ARG A 44 -5.20 -5.53 5.75
CA ARG A 44 -4.48 -6.81 5.74
C ARG A 44 -4.52 -7.46 4.36
N GLY A 45 -5.64 -7.41 3.66
CA GLY A 45 -5.81 -7.95 2.31
C GLY A 45 -4.78 -7.40 1.33
N VAL A 46 -4.64 -6.07 1.25
CA VAL A 46 -3.60 -5.43 0.42
C VAL A 46 -2.20 -5.88 0.82
N THR A 47 -1.89 -5.99 2.12
CA THR A 47 -0.55 -6.46 2.51
C THR A 47 -0.24 -7.89 2.07
N HIS A 48 -1.24 -8.76 1.94
CA HIS A 48 -1.07 -10.11 1.39
C HIS A 48 -0.65 -10.10 -0.09
N GLU A 49 -0.95 -9.02 -0.82
CA GLU A 49 -0.44 -8.78 -2.17
C GLU A 49 0.93 -8.08 -2.18
N ILE A 50 1.14 -7.09 -1.29
CA ILE A 50 2.41 -6.34 -1.19
C ILE A 50 3.56 -7.30 -0.95
N VAL A 51 3.45 -8.20 0.04
CA VAL A 51 4.54 -9.11 0.46
C VAL A 51 4.87 -10.19 -0.57
N ARG A 52 4.20 -10.21 -1.73
CA ARG A 52 4.53 -11.10 -2.86
C ARG A 52 5.70 -10.58 -3.68
N HIS A 53 6.07 -9.30 -3.53
CA HIS A 53 7.30 -8.74 -4.08
C HIS A 53 8.46 -9.17 -3.20
N ARG A 54 9.38 -9.98 -3.75
CA ARG A 54 10.35 -10.73 -2.94
C ARG A 54 11.67 -10.00 -2.74
N LEU A 55 12.01 -9.04 -3.60
CA LEU A 55 13.28 -8.29 -3.54
C LEU A 55 13.14 -7.06 -2.64
N VAL A 56 12.50 -7.27 -1.48
CA VAL A 56 12.01 -6.22 -0.60
C VAL A 56 12.17 -6.67 0.84
N ALA A 57 12.56 -5.75 1.73
CA ALA A 57 12.56 -5.94 3.16
C ALA A 57 11.27 -5.37 3.79
N TYR A 58 10.64 -6.15 4.67
CA TYR A 58 9.37 -5.79 5.30
C TYR A 58 9.47 -5.78 6.83
N SER A 59 8.90 -4.76 7.45
CA SER A 59 8.56 -4.74 8.87
C SER A 59 7.08 -4.41 9.02
N GLN A 60 6.28 -5.41 9.39
CA GLN A 60 4.82 -5.28 9.47
C GLN A 60 4.32 -5.38 10.91
N GLU A 61 3.31 -4.58 11.22
CA GLU A 61 2.51 -4.70 12.43
C GLU A 61 2.01 -6.14 12.62
N SER A 62 2.34 -6.72 13.77
CA SER A 62 2.00 -8.11 14.08
C SER A 62 0.72 -8.19 14.91
N THR A 63 -0.33 -8.77 14.33
CA THR A 63 -1.58 -9.10 15.06
C THR A 63 -1.39 -10.16 16.16
N ARG A 64 -0.19 -10.73 16.32
CA ARG A 64 0.14 -11.61 17.45
C ARG A 64 0.56 -10.83 18.70
N TYR A 65 1.12 -9.63 18.53
CA TYR A 65 1.72 -8.84 19.60
C TYR A 65 1.02 -7.51 19.83
N CYS A 66 0.54 -6.86 18.76
CA CYS A 66 -0.29 -5.66 18.87
C CYS A 66 -1.64 -6.04 19.46
N ASN A 67 -1.95 -5.46 20.61
CA ASN A 67 -3.20 -5.72 21.30
C ASN A 67 -4.20 -4.62 20.96
N TYR A 68 -5.25 -4.96 20.23
CA TYR A 68 -6.34 -4.05 19.85
C TYR A 68 -7.33 -3.79 20.99
N LYS A 69 -6.85 -3.75 22.24
CA LYS A 69 -7.64 -3.50 23.46
C LYS A 69 -8.36 -2.14 23.43
N SER A 70 -7.79 -1.17 22.72
CA SER A 70 -8.34 0.18 22.57
C SER A 70 -9.30 0.32 21.38
N GLY A 71 -9.67 -0.79 20.74
CA GLY A 71 -10.50 -0.82 19.54
C GLY A 71 -9.73 -1.33 18.33
N VAL A 72 -10.49 -1.82 17.36
CA VAL A 72 -10.00 -2.35 16.09
C VAL A 72 -10.31 -1.33 14.99
N THR A 73 -9.29 -0.91 14.25
CA THR A 73 -9.46 -0.04 13.10
C THR A 73 -9.63 -0.87 11.82
N PHE A 74 -10.56 -0.47 10.98
CA PHE A 74 -10.80 -1.08 9.67
C PHE A 74 -10.60 -0.06 8.56
N VAL A 75 -10.08 -0.50 7.42
CA VAL A 75 -9.98 0.31 6.21
C VAL A 75 -11.24 0.10 5.38
N ILE A 76 -11.90 1.21 5.07
CA ILE A 76 -13.09 1.24 4.22
C ILE A 76 -12.69 0.83 2.80
N PRO A 77 -13.37 -0.15 2.17
CA PRO A 77 -13.10 -0.50 0.79
C PRO A 77 -13.45 0.65 -0.17
N PRO A 78 -12.72 0.82 -1.29
CA PRO A 78 -12.92 1.96 -2.20
C PRO A 78 -14.27 1.95 -2.94
N TRP A 79 -15.03 0.86 -2.88
CA TRP A 79 -16.39 0.76 -3.44
C TRP A 79 -17.49 1.11 -2.41
N CYS A 80 -17.14 1.41 -1.16
CA CYS A 80 -18.05 1.97 -0.16
C CYS A 80 -17.98 3.51 -0.23
N LEU A 81 -18.57 4.09 -1.28
CA LEU A 81 -18.45 5.52 -1.63
C LEU A 81 -19.33 6.45 -0.78
N ASP A 82 -20.20 5.87 0.02
CA ASP A 82 -21.26 6.51 0.79
C ASP A 82 -20.92 6.61 2.27
N ILE A 83 -19.68 6.31 2.67
CA ILE A 83 -19.23 6.33 4.07
C ILE A 83 -17.85 6.97 4.16
N GLY A 84 -17.69 7.89 5.12
CA GLY A 84 -16.44 8.58 5.40
C GLY A 84 -15.57 7.91 6.46
N GLU A 85 -14.34 8.40 6.58
CA GLU A 85 -13.45 8.02 7.67
C GLU A 85 -14.11 8.30 9.04
N GLY A 86 -14.11 7.29 9.92
CA GLY A 86 -14.72 7.39 11.24
C GLY A 86 -16.23 7.18 11.28
N GLU A 87 -16.91 7.01 10.14
CA GLU A 87 -18.37 6.86 10.03
C GLU A 87 -18.83 5.38 10.02
N TYR A 88 -18.06 4.46 10.61
CA TYR A 88 -18.38 3.02 10.67
C TYR A 88 -18.76 2.53 12.07
N ASN A 89 -19.41 3.38 12.87
CA ASN A 89 -19.87 3.05 14.23
C ASN A 89 -21.35 2.63 14.26
N ARG A 90 -21.82 2.14 15.42
CA ARG A 90 -23.22 1.73 15.60
C ARG A 90 -24.24 2.85 15.35
N HIS A 91 -23.83 4.11 15.55
CA HIS A 91 -24.70 5.28 15.31
C HIS A 91 -24.89 5.56 13.81
N ASP A 92 -23.87 5.31 13.00
CA ASP A 92 -23.86 5.60 11.57
C ASP A 92 -24.77 4.65 10.78
N LEU A 93 -25.03 3.45 11.31
CA LEU A 93 -25.98 2.47 10.75
C LEU A 93 -27.43 3.00 10.62
N ARG A 94 -27.77 4.13 11.25
CA ARG A 94 -29.09 4.77 11.14
C ARG A 94 -29.15 5.80 10.01
N ASN A 95 -28.04 6.05 9.33
CA ASN A 95 -27.98 7.07 8.31
C ASN A 95 -28.61 6.60 7.00
N GLU A 96 -29.64 7.32 6.55
CA GLU A 96 -30.47 6.93 5.41
C GLU A 96 -29.72 6.95 4.07
N HIS A 97 -28.57 7.63 4.00
CA HIS A 97 -27.76 7.69 2.78
C HIS A 97 -26.88 6.44 2.56
N LEU A 98 -26.71 5.59 3.57
CA LEU A 98 -25.90 4.38 3.42
C LEU A 98 -26.62 3.32 2.60
N SER A 99 -25.95 2.85 1.56
CA SER A 99 -26.32 1.68 0.79
C SER A 99 -26.40 0.44 1.69
N THR A 100 -27.25 -0.49 1.29
CA THR A 100 -27.42 -1.75 2.01
C THR A 100 -26.09 -2.53 2.12
N THR A 101 -25.27 -2.51 1.08
CA THR A 101 -23.94 -3.15 1.06
C THR A 101 -22.99 -2.54 2.07
N THR A 102 -22.92 -1.21 2.16
CA THR A 102 -22.10 -0.52 3.16
C THR A 102 -22.58 -0.80 4.57
N ILE A 103 -23.90 -0.79 4.81
CA ILE A 103 -24.50 -1.16 6.10
C ILE A 103 -24.09 -2.58 6.52
N PHE A 104 -24.14 -3.57 5.62
CA PHE A 104 -23.73 -4.94 5.93
C PHE A 104 -22.22 -5.05 6.20
N TRP A 105 -21.39 -4.32 5.45
CA TRP A 105 -19.96 -4.25 5.72
C TRP A 105 -19.67 -3.69 7.11
N VAL A 106 -20.24 -2.53 7.47
CA VAL A 106 -20.08 -1.90 8.80
C VAL A 106 -20.54 -2.85 9.91
N LYS A 107 -21.73 -3.46 9.77
CA LYS A 107 -22.24 -4.43 10.75
C LYS A 107 -21.28 -5.59 10.96
N HIS A 108 -20.68 -6.10 9.88
CA HIS A 108 -19.73 -7.20 9.97
C HIS A 108 -18.44 -6.78 10.69
N MET A 109 -17.88 -5.60 10.38
CA MET A 109 -16.69 -5.08 11.05
C MET A 109 -16.89 -4.91 12.56
N LEU A 110 -18.01 -4.29 12.95
CA LEU A 110 -18.37 -4.10 14.36
C LEU A 110 -18.56 -5.44 15.09
N ASN A 111 -19.14 -6.43 14.43
CA ASN A 111 -19.28 -7.78 14.98
C ASN A 111 -17.92 -8.48 15.15
N CYS A 112 -17.01 -8.35 14.17
CA CYS A 112 -15.66 -8.89 14.28
C CYS A 112 -14.90 -8.31 15.48
N GLU A 113 -15.00 -7.00 15.70
CA GLU A 113 -14.42 -6.34 16.88
C GLU A 113 -15.03 -6.87 18.19
N GLU A 114 -16.37 -6.91 18.30
CA GLU A 114 -17.05 -7.40 19.49
C GLU A 114 -16.64 -8.83 19.84
N VAL A 115 -16.62 -9.72 18.84
CA VAL A 115 -16.20 -11.12 19.02
C VAL A 115 -14.72 -11.20 19.39
N TYR A 116 -13.85 -10.40 18.77
CA TYR A 116 -12.42 -10.35 19.12
C TYR A 116 -12.20 -9.97 20.59
N ILE A 117 -12.86 -8.91 21.06
CA ILE A 117 -12.79 -8.46 22.46
C ILE A 117 -13.33 -9.53 23.41
N TYR A 118 -14.44 -10.18 23.06
CA TYR A 118 -15.03 -11.26 23.84
C TYR A 118 -14.09 -12.48 23.96
N LEU A 119 -13.42 -12.88 22.89
CA LEU A 119 -12.46 -13.99 22.92
C LEU A 119 -11.27 -13.67 23.84
N LEU A 120 -10.75 -12.44 23.78
CA LEU A 120 -9.69 -11.98 24.68
C LEU A 120 -10.13 -12.01 26.15
N SER A 121 -11.33 -11.52 26.46
CA SER A 121 -11.86 -11.54 27.84
C SER A 121 -12.16 -12.96 28.32
N SER A 122 -12.41 -13.89 27.40
CA SER A 122 -12.59 -15.32 27.65
C SER A 122 -11.27 -16.11 27.75
N GLY A 123 -10.12 -15.40 27.80
CA GLY A 123 -8.81 -16.01 28.05
C GLY A 123 -8.04 -16.47 26.81
N TRP A 124 -8.53 -16.19 25.59
CA TRP A 124 -7.76 -16.46 24.38
C TRP A 124 -6.57 -15.52 24.27
N SER A 125 -5.45 -16.04 23.80
CA SER A 125 -4.29 -15.20 23.43
C SER A 125 -4.61 -14.35 22.18
N PRO A 126 -3.93 -13.21 21.96
CA PRO A 126 -4.13 -12.40 20.75
C PRO A 126 -3.94 -13.18 19.45
N GLN A 127 -2.98 -14.11 19.42
CA GLN A 127 -2.74 -14.97 18.26
C GLN A 127 -3.87 -15.98 17.96
N GLN A 128 -4.67 -16.34 18.96
CA GLN A 128 -5.87 -17.15 18.77
C GLN A 128 -7.04 -16.26 18.36
N ALA A 129 -7.29 -15.19 19.13
CA ALA A 129 -8.42 -14.29 18.91
C ALA A 129 -8.41 -13.64 17.52
N ARG A 130 -7.22 -13.35 16.95
CA ARG A 130 -7.10 -12.78 15.59
C ARG A 130 -7.76 -13.61 14.48
N SER A 131 -8.14 -14.86 14.73
CA SER A 131 -8.81 -15.71 13.74
C SER A 131 -10.15 -15.15 13.25
N VAL A 132 -10.77 -14.22 13.98
CA VAL A 132 -12.04 -13.58 13.61
C VAL A 132 -11.85 -12.23 12.91
N LEU A 133 -10.62 -11.72 12.83
CA LEU A 133 -10.36 -10.42 12.23
C LEU A 133 -10.41 -10.50 10.70
N PRO A 134 -11.07 -9.54 10.03
CA PRO A 134 -11.30 -9.57 8.58
C PRO A 134 -10.09 -9.05 7.79
N ASN A 135 -10.12 -9.23 6.47
CA ASN A 135 -9.12 -8.64 5.56
C ASN A 135 -9.08 -7.10 5.66
N SER A 136 -10.22 -6.46 5.91
CA SER A 136 -10.32 -5.01 6.10
C SER A 136 -9.64 -4.49 7.37
N LEU A 137 -9.08 -5.36 8.23
CA LEU A 137 -8.31 -4.93 9.40
C LEU A 137 -7.16 -4.01 8.96
N LYS A 138 -7.07 -2.82 9.56
CA LYS A 138 -5.96 -1.90 9.33
C LYS A 138 -4.64 -2.52 9.81
N THR A 139 -3.59 -2.29 9.05
CA THR A 139 -2.22 -2.69 9.37
C THR A 139 -1.24 -1.64 8.87
N GLU A 140 -0.05 -1.61 9.48
CA GLU A 140 1.07 -0.81 8.99
C GLU A 140 2.20 -1.72 8.53
N ILE A 141 2.81 -1.39 7.39
CA ILE A 141 3.98 -2.09 6.87
C ILE A 141 5.02 -1.09 6.41
N VAL A 142 6.23 -1.20 6.94
CA VAL A 142 7.41 -0.54 6.37
C VAL A 142 7.99 -1.45 5.31
N MET A 143 8.20 -0.90 4.13
CA MET A 143 8.67 -1.58 2.94
C MET A 143 9.93 -0.88 2.42
N THR A 144 11.04 -1.60 2.35
CA THR A 144 12.30 -1.10 1.80
C THR A 144 12.68 -1.90 0.56
N ALA A 145 12.85 -1.22 -0.56
CA ALA A 145 13.28 -1.82 -1.82
C ALA A 145 14.29 -0.92 -2.54
N ASN A 146 15.11 -1.52 -3.39
CA ASN A 146 15.97 -0.74 -4.27
C ASN A 146 15.15 -0.06 -5.37
N ILE A 147 15.73 0.93 -6.05
CA ILE A 147 15.01 1.72 -7.06
C ILE A 147 14.50 0.85 -8.22
N ARG A 148 15.25 -0.16 -8.65
CA ARG A 148 14.81 -1.07 -9.72
C ARG A 148 13.55 -1.84 -9.31
N GLU A 149 13.53 -2.36 -8.09
CA GLU A 149 12.38 -3.06 -7.55
C GLU A 149 11.19 -2.10 -7.38
N TRP A 150 11.40 -0.87 -6.91
CA TRP A 150 10.32 0.13 -6.87
C TRP A 150 9.71 0.40 -8.25
N ARG A 151 10.54 0.52 -9.31
CA ARG A 151 10.03 0.63 -10.69
C ARG A 151 9.19 -0.58 -11.09
N HIS A 152 9.64 -1.79 -10.78
CA HIS A 152 8.88 -3.03 -11.04
C HIS A 152 7.53 -3.02 -10.32
N ILE A 153 7.53 -2.68 -9.04
CA ILE A 153 6.35 -2.69 -8.18
C ILE A 153 5.34 -1.66 -8.65
N LEU A 154 5.77 -0.42 -8.89
CA LEU A 154 4.87 0.64 -9.34
C LEU A 154 4.28 0.31 -10.71
N LYS A 155 5.08 -0.16 -11.69
CA LYS A 155 4.56 -0.64 -12.99
C LYS A 155 3.49 -1.72 -12.84
N LEU A 156 3.71 -2.69 -11.94
CA LEU A 156 2.75 -3.76 -11.74
C LEU A 156 1.49 -3.26 -11.02
N ARG A 157 1.66 -2.49 -9.95
CA ARG A 157 0.60 -2.17 -8.99
C ARG A 157 -0.20 -0.90 -9.29
N THR A 158 0.21 -0.11 -10.28
CA THR A 158 -0.62 0.96 -10.86
C THR A 158 -1.40 0.50 -12.09
N SER A 159 -1.22 -0.75 -12.53
CA SER A 159 -1.90 -1.32 -13.69
C SER A 159 -3.40 -1.57 -13.46
N LYS A 160 -4.20 -1.60 -14.54
CA LYS A 160 -5.66 -1.80 -14.48
C LYS A 160 -6.08 -3.10 -13.79
N ALA A 161 -5.31 -4.16 -14.01
CA ALA A 161 -5.61 -5.48 -13.48
C ALA A 161 -5.34 -5.60 -11.96
N THR A 162 -4.72 -4.57 -11.35
CA THR A 162 -4.43 -4.56 -9.93
C THR A 162 -5.68 -4.28 -9.12
N HIS A 163 -5.79 -4.93 -7.95
CA HIS A 163 -6.88 -4.71 -7.01
C HIS A 163 -7.08 -3.21 -6.72
N PRO A 164 -8.33 -2.68 -6.76
CA PRO A 164 -8.59 -1.25 -6.62
C PRO A 164 -7.96 -0.62 -5.37
N GLN A 165 -8.03 -1.29 -4.22
CA GLN A 165 -7.46 -0.81 -2.96
C GLN A 165 -5.92 -0.77 -2.96
N MET A 166 -5.26 -1.63 -3.72
CA MET A 166 -3.81 -1.53 -3.93
C MET A 166 -3.48 -0.32 -4.81
N ARG A 167 -4.29 -0.06 -5.84
CA ARG A 167 -4.12 1.10 -6.73
C ARG A 167 -4.30 2.42 -5.98
N GLU A 168 -5.27 2.49 -5.07
CA GLU A 168 -5.53 3.64 -4.20
C GLU A 168 -4.29 4.10 -3.43
N ILE A 169 -3.40 3.16 -3.09
CA ILE A 169 -2.13 3.44 -2.40
C ILE A 169 -0.99 3.69 -3.39
N MET A 170 -0.91 2.87 -4.44
CA MET A 170 0.27 2.84 -5.32
C MET A 170 0.28 3.96 -6.35
N ILE A 171 -0.89 4.49 -6.76
CA ILE A 171 -0.97 5.63 -7.68
C ILE A 171 -0.46 6.92 -7.00
N PRO A 172 -0.94 7.33 -5.81
CA PRO A 172 -0.36 8.46 -5.10
C PRO A 172 1.13 8.27 -4.82
N LEU A 173 1.55 7.05 -4.46
CA LEU A 173 2.96 6.75 -4.24
C LEU A 173 3.82 6.94 -5.50
N LEU A 174 3.33 6.54 -6.67
CA LEU A 174 4.01 6.80 -7.95
C LEU A 174 4.17 8.30 -8.20
N LYS A 175 3.13 9.09 -7.96
CA LYS A 175 3.18 10.55 -8.11
C LYS A 175 4.26 11.16 -7.22
N GLU A 176 4.33 10.74 -5.97
CA GLU A 176 5.36 11.21 -5.04
C GLU A 176 6.78 10.85 -5.50
N PHE A 177 6.95 9.66 -6.07
CA PHE A 177 8.22 9.20 -6.64
C PHE A 177 8.62 10.00 -7.89
N GLN A 178 7.65 10.38 -8.72
CA GLN A 178 7.86 11.25 -9.89
C GLN A 178 8.25 12.68 -9.46
N GLU A 179 7.59 13.22 -8.43
CA GLU A 179 7.92 14.54 -7.90
C GLU A 179 9.33 14.57 -7.27
N CYS A 180 9.71 13.52 -6.54
CA CYS A 180 11.02 13.46 -5.88
C CYS A 180 12.17 13.08 -6.83
N ILE A 181 11.95 12.15 -7.76
CA ILE A 181 13.01 11.52 -8.57
C ILE A 181 12.52 11.26 -10.01
N GLY A 182 11.93 12.27 -10.65
CA GLY A 182 11.28 12.14 -11.97
C GLY A 182 12.12 11.46 -13.06
N VAL A 183 13.44 11.72 -13.12
CA VAL A 183 14.35 11.06 -14.09
C VAL A 183 14.29 9.52 -14.05
N VAL A 184 13.89 8.96 -12.91
CA VAL A 184 13.78 7.52 -12.66
C VAL A 184 12.35 7.00 -12.83
N PHE A 185 11.30 7.81 -12.70
CA PHE A 185 9.91 7.33 -12.60
C PHE A 185 8.94 7.97 -13.59
N ASP A 186 9.32 9.02 -14.32
CA ASP A 186 8.44 9.74 -15.27
C ASP A 186 8.03 8.88 -16.49
N ASP A 187 8.74 7.78 -16.76
CA ASP A 187 8.39 6.82 -17.81
C ASP A 187 7.33 5.79 -17.37
N ILE A 188 6.86 5.84 -16.12
CA ILE A 188 5.83 4.98 -15.58
C ILE A 188 4.52 5.76 -15.51
N TYR A 189 3.49 5.26 -16.19
CA TYR A 189 2.18 5.90 -16.21
C TYR A 189 1.15 5.01 -15.50
N GLU A 190 0.15 5.63 -14.90
CA GLU A 190 -1.06 4.91 -14.55
C GLU A 190 -1.81 4.51 -15.82
N SER A 191 -2.38 3.32 -15.83
CA SER A 191 -3.25 2.92 -16.93
C SER A 191 -4.67 3.47 -16.67
N GLU A 192 -5.09 4.49 -17.46
CA GLU A 192 -6.39 5.16 -17.37
C GLU A 192 -7.58 4.22 -17.61
N GLU A 193 -8.71 4.41 -16.93
CA GLU A 193 -9.96 3.71 -17.27
C GLU A 193 -10.36 3.96 -18.73
N ILE A 194 -10.61 2.91 -19.50
CA ILE A 194 -11.62 3.04 -20.56
C ILE A 194 -12.89 2.66 -19.82
N VAL A 195 -13.66 3.65 -19.36
CA VAL A 195 -15.04 3.43 -18.96
C VAL A 195 -15.80 3.17 -20.25
N GLU A 196 -15.84 1.92 -20.70
CA GLU A 196 -16.89 1.48 -21.62
C GLU A 196 -18.18 1.40 -20.80
N ILE A 197 -19.03 2.41 -21.03
CA ILE A 197 -20.45 2.44 -20.67
C ILE A 197 -21.19 1.37 -21.47
#